data_AF-A0AAW0IUD8-F1
#
_entry.id   AF-A0AAW0IUD8-F1
#
_cell.length_a   1.000
_cell.length_b   1.000
_cell.length_c   1.000
_cell.angle_alpha   90.00
_cell.angle_beta   90.00
_cell.angle_gamma   90.00
#
_symmetry.space_group_name_H-M   'P 1'
#
loop_
_entity.id
_entity.type
_entity.pdbx_description
1 polymer ?
#
loop_
_entity_poly.entity_id
_entity_poly.type
_entity_poly.pdbx_seq_one_letter_code
_entity_poly.pdbx_strand_id
1 'polypeptide(L)'
;MASSSFVFLTATFLILCTLTKATKPGLVLTLVNNCPFTVWPAIQPDSGNPVLERGDFALNTRTHRSFPAPTQHWSGRIWARTGCTYAKNRFSCATGDCSNRLECNGLGGATPTTLAQFSLHNGHTDLSSYTVSLVDSFNVP
;
A
#
# COMPACT_ATOMS: atom_id res chain seq x y z
N MET A 1 -25.89 31.30 42.85
CA MET A 1 -26.44 30.58 41.68
C MET A 1 -25.44 30.34 40.54
N ALA A 2 -24.21 30.89 40.57
CA ALA A 2 -23.20 30.67 39.52
C ALA A 2 -22.43 29.33 39.61
N SER A 3 -22.41 28.69 40.79
CA SER A 3 -21.59 27.48 41.05
C SER A 3 -22.08 26.22 40.35
N SER A 4 -23.40 26.04 40.23
CA SER A 4 -23.97 24.81 39.66
C SER A 4 -23.77 24.76 38.14
N SER A 5 -24.01 25.88 37.45
CA SER A 5 -23.79 26.01 36.00
C SER A 5 -22.34 25.79 35.58
N PHE A 6 -21.37 26.22 36.41
CA PHE A 6 -19.94 25.98 36.17
C PHE A 6 -19.57 24.50 36.30
N VAL A 7 -20.17 23.79 37.27
CA VAL A 7 -19.97 22.34 37.44
C VAL A 7 -20.56 21.55 36.27
N PHE A 8 -21.73 21.95 35.75
CA PHE A 8 -22.31 21.30 34.58
C PHE A 8 -21.50 21.53 33.29
N LEU A 9 -20.97 22.74 33.08
CA LEU A 9 -20.14 23.05 31.92
C LEU A 9 -18.80 22.28 31.95
N THR A 10 -18.17 22.20 33.12
CA THR A 10 -16.91 21.47 33.28
C THR A 10 -17.10 19.96 33.14
N ALA A 11 -18.19 19.41 33.67
CA ALA A 11 -18.52 17.99 33.51
C ALA A 11 -18.82 17.62 32.04
N THR A 12 -19.57 18.45 31.32
CA THR A 12 -19.84 18.23 29.88
C THR A 12 -18.58 18.38 29.03
N PHE A 13 -17.69 19.33 29.35
CA PHE A 13 -16.40 19.47 28.67
C PHE A 13 -15.48 18.25 28.90
N LEU A 14 -15.39 17.75 30.13
CA LEU A 14 -14.61 16.54 30.45
C LEU A 14 -15.17 15.31 29.73
N ILE A 15 -16.49 15.13 29.69
CA ILE A 15 -17.13 14.06 28.92
C ILE A 15 -16.76 14.20 27.44
N LEU A 16 -16.88 15.40 26.86
CA LEU A 16 -16.55 15.64 25.45
C LEU A 16 -15.07 15.32 25.13
N CYS A 17 -14.13 15.68 26.01
CA CYS A 17 -12.71 15.33 25.87
C CYS A 17 -12.45 13.81 25.95
N THR A 18 -13.25 13.03 26.69
CA THR A 18 -13.13 11.56 26.70
C THR A 18 -13.70 10.89 25.45
N LEU A 19 -14.63 11.55 24.74
CA LEU A 19 -15.18 11.05 23.47
C LEU A 19 -14.26 11.35 22.27
N THR A 20 -13.33 12.29 22.38
CA THR A 20 -12.35 12.54 21.32
C THR A 20 -11.27 11.48 21.33
N LYS A 21 -11.45 10.39 20.55
CA LYS A 21 -10.33 9.52 20.19
C LYS A 21 -9.38 10.30 19.29
N ALA A 22 -8.15 10.53 19.74
CA ALA A 22 -7.09 11.04 18.89
C ALA A 22 -6.77 9.99 17.81
N THR A 23 -7.28 10.20 16.59
CA THR A 23 -6.93 9.37 15.44
C THR A 23 -5.51 9.73 15.02
N LYS A 24 -4.58 8.79 15.17
CA LYS A 24 -3.24 8.95 14.59
C LYS A 24 -3.33 9.00 13.07
N PRO A 25 -2.53 9.83 12.39
CA PRO A 25 -2.41 9.76 10.95
C PRO A 25 -2.02 8.33 10.56
N GLY A 26 -2.78 7.71 9.66
CA GLY A 26 -2.47 6.37 9.15
C GLY A 26 -1.20 6.39 8.30
N LEU A 27 -0.53 5.24 8.23
CA LEU A 27 0.56 5.05 7.28
C LEU A 27 0.01 5.05 5.84
N VAL A 28 0.66 5.81 4.95
CA VAL A 28 0.28 5.90 3.53
C VAL A 28 1.42 5.34 2.69
N LEU A 29 1.10 4.45 1.76
CA LEU A 29 2.02 4.00 0.73
C LEU A 29 1.82 4.86 -0.52
N THR A 30 2.90 5.47 -0.98
CA THR A 30 2.91 6.28 -2.21
C THR A 30 3.84 5.64 -3.23
N LEU A 31 3.27 5.16 -4.32
CA LEU A 31 4.01 4.59 -5.44
C LEU A 31 4.18 5.67 -6.51
N VAL A 32 5.43 5.97 -6.87
CA VAL A 32 5.79 7.03 -7.81
C VAL A 32 6.47 6.41 -9.02
N ASN A 33 5.97 6.72 -10.22
CA ASN A 33 6.62 6.33 -11.45
C ASN A 33 7.44 7.49 -12.02
N ASN A 34 8.77 7.44 -11.82
CA ASN A 34 9.71 8.38 -12.43
C ASN A 34 10.31 7.87 -13.76
N CYS A 35 9.89 6.70 -14.25
CA CYS A 35 10.35 6.15 -15.51
C CYS A 35 9.77 6.93 -16.71
N PRO A 36 10.46 6.94 -17.87
CA PRO A 36 9.96 7.58 -19.09
C PRO A 36 8.86 6.75 -19.81
N PHE A 37 8.33 5.71 -19.16
CA PHE A 37 7.30 4.81 -19.68
C PHE A 37 6.28 4.46 -18.60
N THR A 38 5.09 4.02 -19.01
CA THR A 38 4.08 3.50 -18.07
C THR A 38 4.56 2.19 -17.46
N VAL A 39 4.37 2.07 -16.14
CA VAL A 39 4.58 0.84 -15.38
C VAL A 39 3.25 0.41 -14.78
N TRP A 40 3.11 -0.88 -14.50
CA TRP A 40 1.96 -1.42 -13.79
C TRP A 40 2.44 -2.04 -12.50
N PRO A 41 2.50 -1.28 -11.38
CA PRO A 41 2.83 -1.85 -10.10
C PRO A 41 1.86 -2.98 -9.77
N ALA A 42 2.40 -4.07 -9.26
CA ALA A 42 1.65 -5.19 -8.75
C ALA A 42 2.00 -5.41 -7.28
N ILE A 43 0.99 -5.77 -6.50
CA ILE A 43 1.07 -5.90 -5.04
C ILE A 43 0.69 -7.33 -4.66
N GLN A 44 1.62 -8.02 -4.02
CA GLN A 44 1.42 -9.35 -3.47
C GLN A 44 1.57 -9.30 -1.95
N PRO A 45 0.48 -9.46 -1.19
CA PRO A 45 0.58 -9.63 0.25
C PRO A 45 1.15 -11.01 0.60
N ASP A 46 1.78 -11.12 1.77
CA ASP A 46 2.07 -12.42 2.37
C ASP A 46 0.78 -13.11 2.84
N SER A 47 0.85 -14.41 3.12
CA SER A 47 -0.30 -15.19 3.59
C SER A 47 -0.97 -14.55 4.80
N GLY A 48 -2.30 -14.42 4.75
CA GLY A 48 -3.11 -13.83 5.82
C GLY A 48 -3.26 -12.29 5.74
N ASN A 49 -2.52 -11.62 4.86
CA ASN A 49 -2.64 -10.17 4.66
C ASN A 49 -3.60 -9.82 3.50
N PRO A 50 -4.34 -8.70 3.59
CA PRO A 50 -5.24 -8.26 2.53
C PRO A 50 -4.50 -7.83 1.27
N VAL A 51 -5.12 -8.07 0.11
CA VAL A 51 -4.67 -7.52 -1.18
C VAL A 51 -5.00 -6.03 -1.23
N LEU A 52 -3.99 -5.19 -1.41
CA LEU A 52 -4.14 -3.74 -1.53
C LEU A 52 -4.37 -3.35 -3.00
N GLU A 53 -5.17 -2.31 -3.24
CA GLU A 53 -5.44 -1.76 -4.58
C GLU A 53 -5.85 -2.81 -5.64
N ARG A 54 -6.58 -3.87 -5.24
CA ARG A 54 -6.93 -5.03 -6.10
C ARG A 54 -5.72 -5.76 -6.70
N GLY A 55 -4.52 -5.49 -6.19
CA GLY A 55 -3.28 -6.15 -6.55
C GLY A 55 -2.56 -5.52 -7.74
N ASP A 56 -3.13 -4.53 -8.43
CA ASP A 56 -2.47 -3.81 -9.51
C ASP A 56 -3.12 -2.46 -9.85
N PHE A 57 -2.36 -1.61 -10.54
CA PHE A 57 -2.91 -0.47 -11.27
C PHE A 57 -1.91 0.04 -12.30
N ALA A 58 -2.35 0.87 -13.24
CA ALA A 58 -1.46 1.58 -14.15
C ALA A 58 -0.90 2.85 -13.48
N LEU A 59 0.41 3.09 -13.66
CA LEU A 59 1.06 4.38 -13.38
C LEU A 59 1.74 4.90 -14.63
N ASN A 60 1.19 5.98 -15.19
CA ASN A 60 1.80 6.69 -16.31
C ASN A 60 3.11 7.37 -15.88
N THR A 61 3.93 7.76 -16.86
CA THR A 61 5.17 8.48 -16.61
C THR A 61 4.92 9.72 -15.75
N ARG A 62 5.77 9.94 -14.74
CA ARG A 62 5.73 11.07 -13.79
C ARG A 62 4.42 11.21 -13.00
N THR A 63 3.68 10.12 -12.84
CA THR A 63 2.50 10.08 -11.96
C THR A 63 2.77 9.27 -10.70
N HIS A 64 1.92 9.44 -9.71
CA HIS A 64 1.95 8.67 -8.48
C HIS A 64 0.54 8.20 -8.09
N ARG A 65 0.47 7.21 -7.20
CA ARG A 65 -0.75 6.81 -6.52
C ARG A 65 -0.46 6.58 -5.05
N SER A 66 -1.31 7.15 -4.20
CA SER A 66 -1.22 7.03 -2.75
C SER A 66 -2.44 6.28 -2.24
N PHE A 67 -2.23 5.35 -1.30
CA PHE A 67 -3.29 4.58 -0.66
C PHE A 67 -2.91 4.27 0.79
N PRO A 68 -3.89 4.14 1.69
CA PRO A 68 -3.60 3.82 3.09
C PRO A 68 -3.05 2.39 3.21
N ALA A 69 -2.02 2.22 4.03
CA ALA A 69 -1.66 0.89 4.52
C ALA A 69 -2.76 0.36 5.45
N PRO A 70 -2.92 -0.97 5.60
CA PRO A 70 -3.83 -1.54 6.59
C PRO A 70 -3.54 -1.01 7.98
N THR A 71 -4.55 -0.97 8.85
CA THR A 71 -4.42 -0.52 10.25
C THR A 71 -3.79 -1.58 11.15
N GLN A 72 -3.82 -2.85 10.72
CA GLN A 72 -3.13 -3.96 11.38
C GLN A 72 -1.74 -4.15 10.76
N HIS A 73 -0.97 -5.11 11.29
CA HIS A 73 0.27 -5.55 10.64
C HIS A 73 -0.01 -5.92 9.19
N TRP A 74 0.88 -5.50 8.29
CA TRP A 74 0.84 -5.90 6.89
C TRP A 74 2.23 -6.21 6.39
N SER A 75 2.41 -7.37 5.76
CA SER A 75 3.63 -7.69 5.03
C SER A 75 3.34 -8.15 3.62
N GLY A 76 4.28 -7.87 2.73
CA GLY A 76 4.17 -8.22 1.32
C GLY A 76 5.24 -7.58 0.47
N ARG A 77 5.07 -7.73 -0.84
CA ARG A 77 6.00 -7.23 -1.85
C ARG A 77 5.29 -6.50 -2.98
N ILE A 78 6.00 -5.55 -3.55
CA ILE A 78 5.57 -4.72 -4.68
C ILE A 78 6.65 -4.79 -5.75
N TRP A 79 6.25 -4.91 -7.01
CA TRP A 79 7.15 -4.82 -8.16
C TRP A 79 6.48 -4.07 -9.31
N ALA A 80 7.27 -3.61 -10.27
CA ALA A 80 6.77 -2.97 -11.48
C ALA A 80 6.68 -3.98 -12.63
N ARG A 81 5.56 -4.01 -13.35
CA ARG A 81 5.43 -4.70 -14.64
C ARG A 81 5.66 -3.70 -15.77
N THR A 82 6.33 -4.14 -16.84
CA THR A 82 6.68 -3.28 -17.99
C THR A 82 6.32 -3.93 -19.33
N GLY A 83 6.17 -3.11 -20.37
CA GLY A 83 5.82 -3.59 -21.71
C GLY A 83 4.47 -4.29 -21.77
N CYS A 84 3.51 -3.85 -20.95
CA CYS A 84 2.22 -4.51 -20.83
C CYS A 84 1.29 -4.18 -21.99
N THR A 85 0.58 -5.19 -22.49
CA THR A 85 -0.41 -5.06 -23.56
C THR A 85 -1.66 -5.86 -23.23
N TYR A 86 -2.80 -5.37 -23.70
CA TYR A 86 -4.06 -6.10 -23.62
C TYR A 86 -4.44 -6.62 -25.00
N ALA A 87 -4.39 -7.94 -25.19
CA ALA A 87 -4.69 -8.58 -26.46
C ALA A 87 -5.40 -9.91 -26.23
N LYS A 88 -6.37 -10.25 -27.09
CA LYS A 88 -7.11 -11.53 -27.03
C LYS A 88 -7.67 -11.84 -25.63
N ASN A 89 -8.23 -10.82 -24.95
CA ASN A 89 -8.78 -10.90 -23.59
C ASN A 89 -7.75 -11.32 -22.52
N ARG A 90 -6.46 -11.03 -22.74
CA ARG A 90 -5.36 -11.29 -21.80
C ARG A 90 -4.54 -10.02 -21.63
N PHE A 91 -4.06 -9.79 -20.41
CA PHE A 91 -3.18 -8.67 -20.09
C PHE A 91 -1.79 -9.22 -19.82
N SER A 92 -0.85 -9.05 -20.75
CA SER A 92 0.48 -9.67 -20.69
C SER A 92 1.57 -8.61 -20.64
N CYS A 93 2.57 -8.80 -19.78
CA CYS A 93 3.72 -7.91 -19.64
C CYS A 93 5.04 -8.58 -20.07
N ALA A 94 5.98 -7.77 -20.58
CA ALA A 94 7.31 -8.25 -20.98
C ALA A 94 8.17 -8.65 -19.78
N THR A 95 8.01 -7.95 -18.65
CA THR A 95 8.64 -8.31 -17.36
C THR A 95 7.63 -8.23 -16.23
N GLY A 96 7.81 -9.06 -15.19
CA GLY A 96 6.97 -9.07 -13.99
C GLY A 96 5.53 -9.55 -14.19
N ASP A 97 5.21 -10.19 -15.31
CA ASP A 97 3.85 -10.64 -15.60
C ASP A 97 3.29 -11.58 -14.51
N CYS A 98 2.02 -11.43 -14.16
CA CYS A 98 1.35 -12.25 -13.13
C CYS A 98 0.28 -13.15 -13.74
N SER A 99 0.70 -14.07 -14.62
CA SER A 99 -0.14 -15.06 -15.30
C SER A 99 -1.14 -14.49 -16.32
N ASN A 100 -0.73 -13.46 -17.05
CA ASN A 100 -1.49 -12.76 -18.08
C ASN A 100 -2.81 -12.15 -17.57
N ARG A 101 -2.82 -11.71 -16.30
CA ARG A 101 -3.97 -11.10 -15.64
C ARG A 101 -3.76 -9.60 -15.52
N LEU A 102 -4.85 -8.86 -15.64
CA LEU A 102 -4.86 -7.42 -15.34
C LEU A 102 -4.51 -7.26 -13.84
N GLU A 103 -5.42 -7.74 -13.00
CA GLU A 103 -5.26 -7.79 -11.54
C GLU A 103 -4.54 -9.07 -11.10
N CYS A 104 -3.36 -8.91 -10.49
CA CYS A 104 -2.59 -10.04 -10.00
C CYS A 104 -3.27 -10.75 -8.84
N ASN A 105 -4.14 -10.06 -8.07
CA ASN A 105 -4.93 -10.65 -6.99
C ASN A 105 -4.09 -11.52 -6.03
N GLY A 106 -2.88 -11.05 -5.68
CA GLY A 106 -1.95 -11.75 -4.79
C GLY A 106 -1.09 -12.83 -5.46
N LEU A 107 -1.18 -13.04 -6.77
CA LEU A 107 -0.20 -13.85 -7.50
C LEU A 107 1.14 -13.12 -7.62
N GLY A 108 2.24 -13.87 -7.58
CA GLY A 108 3.58 -13.34 -7.84
C GLY A 108 3.84 -13.07 -9.32
N GLY A 109 4.78 -12.16 -9.58
CA GLY A 109 5.28 -11.86 -10.91
C GLY A 109 6.32 -12.87 -11.37
N ALA A 110 6.37 -13.13 -12.67
CA ALA A 110 7.43 -13.89 -13.32
C ALA A 110 8.73 -13.06 -13.36
N THR A 111 9.86 -13.72 -13.11
CA THR A 111 11.19 -13.09 -13.18
C THR A 111 11.51 -12.63 -14.61
N PRO A 112 12.26 -11.53 -14.79
CA PRO A 112 12.92 -10.73 -13.75
C PRO A 112 12.01 -9.68 -13.10
N THR A 113 12.16 -9.47 -11.79
CA THR A 113 11.47 -8.44 -11.00
C THR A 113 12.35 -7.88 -9.89
N THR A 114 12.60 -6.57 -9.92
CA THR A 114 13.06 -5.84 -8.73
C THR A 114 11.91 -5.80 -7.71
N LEU A 115 12.16 -6.24 -6.47
CA LEU A 115 11.14 -6.30 -5.43
C LEU A 115 11.37 -5.21 -4.37
N ALA A 116 10.31 -4.47 -4.03
CA ALA A 116 10.24 -3.72 -2.78
C ALA A 116 9.41 -4.53 -1.78
N GLN A 117 10.04 -4.99 -0.69
CA GLN A 117 9.40 -5.82 0.33
C GLN A 117 9.20 -5.00 1.60
N PHE A 118 8.07 -5.20 2.27
CA PHE A 118 7.64 -4.40 3.42
C PHE A 118 7.13 -5.29 4.56
N SER A 119 7.41 -4.88 5.78
CA SER A 119 6.69 -5.29 6.99
C SER A 119 6.28 -4.01 7.73
N LEU A 120 4.98 -3.74 7.75
CA LEU A 120 4.39 -2.50 8.25
C LEU A 120 3.67 -2.78 9.56
N HIS A 121 4.01 -2.02 10.60
CA HIS A 121 3.37 -2.08 11.92
C HIS A 121 2.76 -0.73 12.26
N ASN A 122 1.51 -0.72 12.74
CA ASN A 122 0.85 0.47 13.28
C ASN A 122 0.80 0.37 14.81
N GLY A 123 1.87 0.79 15.47
CA GLY A 123 1.96 0.68 16.94
C GLY A 123 3.23 1.33 17.48
N HIS A 124 3.31 1.46 18.79
CA HIS A 124 4.49 2.04 19.46
C HIS A 124 5.55 0.99 19.85
N THR A 125 5.21 -0.29 19.82
CA THR A 125 6.09 -1.38 20.28
C THR A 125 6.88 -2.02 19.16
N ASP A 126 6.38 -1.96 17.93
CA ASP A 126 6.95 -2.68 16.80
C ASP A 126 7.43 -1.70 15.72
N LEU A 127 8.53 -2.07 15.05
CA LEU A 127 9.13 -1.28 13.98
C LEU A 127 8.67 -1.77 12.61
N SER A 128 8.40 -0.82 11.72
CA SER A 128 8.25 -1.14 10.29
C SER A 128 9.63 -1.30 9.64
N SER A 129 9.73 -2.22 8.69
CA SER A 129 10.95 -2.47 7.92
C SER A 129 10.64 -2.59 6.44
N TYR A 130 11.63 -2.30 5.60
CA TYR A 130 11.54 -2.47 4.16
C TYR A 130 12.90 -2.84 3.57
N THR A 131 12.89 -3.48 2.40
CA THR A 131 14.10 -3.79 1.63
C THR A 131 13.81 -3.74 0.13
N VAL A 132 14.84 -3.42 -0.65
CA VAL A 132 14.85 -3.63 -2.10
C VAL A 132 15.67 -4.89 -2.37
N SER A 133 15.06 -5.85 -3.05
CA SER A 133 15.64 -7.17 -3.28
C SER A 133 15.74 -7.47 -4.77
N LEU A 134 16.89 -8.02 -5.15
CA LEU A 134 17.18 -8.54 -6.48
C LEU A 134 17.22 -10.07 -6.51
N VAL A 135 16.65 -10.73 -5.49
CA VAL A 135 16.55 -12.20 -5.44
C VAL A 135 15.84 -12.75 -6.68
N ASP A 136 14.86 -12.00 -7.19
CA ASP A 136 14.09 -12.30 -8.40
C ASP A 136 14.66 -11.56 -9.64
N SER A 137 15.95 -11.22 -9.62
CA SER A 137 16.67 -10.42 -10.63
C SER A 137 16.22 -8.94 -10.69
N PHE A 138 16.52 -8.24 -11.79
CA PHE A 138 16.32 -6.80 -11.95
C PHE A 138 15.51 -6.49 -13.21
N ASN A 139 14.57 -5.54 -13.12
CA ASN A 139 13.86 -5.02 -14.30
C ASN A 139 13.71 -3.50 -14.32
N VAL A 140 13.34 -2.88 -13.19
CA VAL A 140 13.15 -1.43 -13.02
C VAL A 140 13.93 -0.97 -11.78
N PRO A 141 14.63 0.18 -11.83
CA PRO A 141 15.34 0.75 -10.69
C PRO A 141 14.40 1.42 -9.67
#